data_AF-A0A355DE69-F1
#
_entry.id   AF-A0A355DE69-F1
#
_cell.length_a   1.000
_cell.length_b   1.000
_cell.length_c   1.000
_cell.angle_alpha   90.00
_cell.angle_beta   90.00
_cell.angle_gamma   90.00
#
_symmetry.space_group_name_H-M   'P 1'
#
loop_
_entity.id
_entity.type
_entity.pdbx_description
1 polymer ?
#
loop_
_entity_poly.entity_id
_entity_poly.type
_entity_poly.pdbx_seq_one_letter_code
_entity_poly.pdbx_strand_id
1 'polypeptide(L)'
;QDQAWHWEGLRERELRIQRFVDDGTLVHPPVTANPGTQSTDYDWIVASGRGSLYSYTVPRHPQVPAFDYPLIVGLVELEEGVRMVTNIVGATPEQLEIGMPLEVCWLDSHDDVTLHQFRPAAPGRRAGTLTHHEVAVGDRLPLCPIEITTRLVVSTALATRDHQDVHHDRDAAVAKGTSDIFMNILTSTGLAARWIGDWAGDGVVFEGLSLGLGVPNHPGDTMTMSGSVAGVDGDTVTVSFTGANSLGAHMAGSARIVLPGGHDGPDTHDGEVG
;
A
#
# COMPACT_ATOMS: atom_id res chain seq x y z
N GLN A 1 35.44 -3.21 0.96
CA GLN A 1 34.87 -2.53 2.14
C GLN A 1 33.71 -3.36 2.66
N ASP A 2 33.58 -3.43 3.98
CA ASP A 2 32.92 -4.48 4.78
C ASP A 2 31.39 -4.67 4.58
N GLN A 3 30.77 -4.05 3.58
CA GLN A 3 29.31 -4.09 3.32
C GLN A 3 28.94 -4.13 1.82
N ALA A 4 29.84 -4.58 0.94
CA ALA A 4 29.55 -4.65 -0.50
C ALA A 4 28.32 -5.50 -0.83
N TRP A 5 28.15 -6.63 -0.12
CA TRP A 5 27.02 -7.54 -0.24
C TRP A 5 25.66 -6.86 -0.02
N HIS A 6 25.58 -5.86 0.87
CA HIS A 6 24.36 -5.09 1.14
C HIS A 6 24.01 -4.22 -0.07
N TRP A 7 24.98 -3.47 -0.60
CA TRP A 7 24.75 -2.60 -1.77
C TRP A 7 24.50 -3.39 -3.06
N GLU A 8 25.12 -4.55 -3.22
CA GLU A 8 24.78 -5.50 -4.28
C GLU A 8 23.35 -6.02 -4.13
N GLY A 9 22.93 -6.36 -2.90
CA GLY A 9 21.56 -6.76 -2.61
C GLY A 9 20.55 -5.68 -3.01
N LEU A 10 20.79 -4.43 -2.62
CA LEU A 10 19.88 -3.33 -2.98
C LEU A 10 19.77 -3.14 -4.50
N ARG A 11 20.86 -3.28 -5.26
CA ARG A 11 20.83 -3.23 -6.74
C ARG A 11 19.99 -4.35 -7.34
N GLU A 12 20.06 -5.55 -6.76
CA GLU A 12 19.25 -6.70 -7.16
C GLU A 12 17.83 -6.67 -6.54
N ARG A 13 17.47 -5.58 -5.83
CA ARG A 13 16.19 -5.43 -5.12
C ARG A 13 15.97 -6.56 -4.09
N GLU A 14 17.05 -6.93 -3.41
CA GLU A 14 17.08 -7.89 -2.31
C GLU A 14 17.42 -7.18 -1.00
N LEU A 15 16.52 -7.30 -0.01
CA LEU A 15 16.78 -6.80 1.33
C LEU A 15 17.62 -7.82 2.10
N ARG A 16 18.94 -7.75 1.97
CA ARG A 16 19.85 -8.71 2.62
C ARG A 16 20.09 -8.33 4.08
N ILE A 17 19.98 -9.30 4.98
CA ILE A 17 20.23 -9.15 6.43
C ILE A 17 21.41 -10.03 6.84
N GLN A 18 22.35 -9.46 7.60
CA GLN A 18 23.53 -10.19 8.06
C GLN A 18 23.11 -11.33 8.99
N ARG A 19 23.71 -12.50 8.79
CA ARG A 19 23.54 -13.69 9.63
C ARG A 19 24.90 -14.24 10.03
N PHE A 20 25.11 -14.44 11.33
CA PHE A 20 26.29 -15.14 11.82
C PHE A 20 26.18 -16.65 11.58
N VAL A 21 27.23 -17.26 11.04
CA VAL A 21 27.20 -18.67 10.57
C VAL A 21 27.19 -19.67 11.74
N ASP A 22 27.82 -19.30 12.85
CA ASP A 22 28.03 -20.16 14.01
C ASP A 22 26.76 -20.39 14.84
N ASP A 23 25.86 -19.40 14.93
CA ASP A 23 24.65 -19.47 15.75
C ASP A 23 23.36 -19.09 15.00
N GLY A 24 23.45 -18.61 13.76
CA GLY A 24 22.32 -18.17 12.95
C GLY A 24 21.75 -16.81 13.35
N THR A 25 22.40 -16.07 14.25
CA THR A 25 21.91 -14.77 14.74
C THR A 25 21.82 -13.76 13.60
N LEU A 26 20.64 -13.15 13.43
CA LEU A 26 20.40 -12.06 12.49
C LEU A 26 20.69 -10.71 13.14
N VAL A 27 21.39 -9.83 12.43
CA VAL A 27 21.76 -8.51 12.96
C VAL A 27 21.52 -7.40 11.93
N HIS A 28 20.88 -6.33 12.39
CA HIS A 28 20.78 -5.06 11.69
C HIS A 28 20.87 -3.90 12.70
N PRO A 29 21.66 -2.84 12.45
CA PRO A 29 22.58 -2.68 11.32
C PRO A 29 23.73 -3.70 11.36
N PRO A 30 24.37 -4.01 10.22
CA PRO A 30 25.48 -4.96 10.19
C PRO A 30 26.63 -4.60 11.14
N VAL A 31 27.23 -5.62 11.77
CA VAL A 31 28.34 -5.49 12.72
C VAL A 31 29.51 -6.43 12.35
N THR A 32 30.73 -6.09 12.75
CA THR A 32 31.93 -6.87 12.38
C THR A 32 32.04 -8.21 13.12
N ALA A 33 31.48 -8.32 14.33
CA ALA A 33 31.54 -9.54 15.13
C ALA A 33 30.24 -9.77 15.91
N ASN A 34 29.88 -11.03 16.11
CA ASN A 34 28.68 -11.43 16.82
C ASN A 34 28.75 -10.94 18.29
N PRO A 35 27.73 -10.21 18.80
CA PRO A 35 27.73 -9.72 20.18
C PRO A 35 27.75 -10.82 21.26
N GLY A 36 27.23 -12.01 20.94
CA GLY A 36 27.18 -13.16 21.84
C GLY A 36 28.42 -14.04 21.77
N THR A 37 28.86 -14.41 20.55
CA THR A 37 29.92 -15.40 20.34
C THR A 37 31.28 -14.81 19.94
N GLN A 38 31.32 -13.53 19.55
CA GLN A 38 32.48 -12.84 18.95
C GLN A 38 32.97 -13.44 17.62
N SER A 39 32.20 -14.35 17.02
CA SER A 39 32.45 -14.85 15.66
C SER A 39 32.49 -13.69 14.66
N THR A 40 33.44 -13.76 13.73
CA THR A 40 33.52 -12.85 12.57
C THR A 40 33.01 -13.52 11.29
N ASP A 41 32.58 -14.78 11.37
CA ASP A 41 32.11 -15.54 10.22
C ASP A 41 30.61 -15.29 10.04
N TYR A 42 30.26 -14.56 8.99
CA TYR A 42 28.87 -14.24 8.66
C TYR A 42 28.60 -14.43 7.16
N ASP A 43 27.34 -14.71 6.85
CA ASP A 43 26.75 -14.59 5.52
C ASP A 43 25.52 -13.67 5.60
N TRP A 44 24.55 -13.84 4.70
CA TRP A 44 23.29 -13.11 4.73
C TRP A 44 22.12 -14.00 4.32
N ILE A 45 20.94 -13.58 4.75
CA ILE A 45 19.66 -14.04 4.19
C ILE A 45 19.04 -12.93 3.35
N VAL A 46 18.15 -13.28 2.43
CA VAL A 46 17.25 -12.32 1.79
C VAL A 46 15.96 -12.28 2.61
N ALA A 47 15.64 -11.13 3.20
CA ALA A 47 14.41 -10.95 3.96
C ALA A 47 13.18 -10.97 3.05
N SER A 48 12.01 -11.29 3.61
CA SER A 48 10.72 -11.28 2.92
C SER A 48 10.33 -9.88 2.40
N GLY A 49 10.95 -8.85 2.99
CA GLY A 49 10.59 -7.45 2.74
C GLY A 49 9.32 -7.02 3.47
N ARG A 50 8.76 -7.85 4.34
CA ARG A 50 7.56 -7.54 5.12
C ARG A 50 7.92 -7.20 6.56
N GLY A 51 7.14 -6.32 7.16
CA GLY A 51 7.30 -5.95 8.56
C GLY A 51 6.13 -5.15 9.10
N SER A 52 6.31 -4.57 10.28
CA SER A 52 5.34 -3.67 10.91
C SER A 52 6.01 -2.39 11.38
N LEU A 53 5.26 -1.29 11.37
CA LEU A 53 5.76 0.00 11.86
C LEU A 53 5.95 -0.05 13.39
N TYR A 54 7.18 -0.08 13.88
CA TYR A 54 7.46 -0.10 15.31
C TYR A 54 7.39 1.31 15.94
N SER A 55 7.97 2.31 15.27
CA SER A 55 7.93 3.73 15.68
C SER A 55 8.27 4.62 14.49
N TYR A 56 7.96 5.92 14.56
CA TYR A 56 8.38 6.87 13.51
C TYR A 56 8.61 8.28 14.07
N THR A 57 9.31 9.09 13.27
CA THR A 57 9.45 10.53 13.46
C THR A 57 9.28 11.26 12.14
N VAL A 58 8.88 12.53 12.20
CA VAL A 58 8.69 13.39 11.02
C VAL A 58 9.54 14.64 11.19
N PRO A 59 10.81 14.62 10.74
CA PRO A 59 11.68 15.79 10.80
C PRO A 59 11.06 16.94 10.00
N ARG A 60 10.89 18.11 10.65
CA ARG A 60 10.28 19.29 10.00
C ARG A 60 11.31 20.31 9.51
N HIS A 61 12.42 20.51 10.24
CA HIS A 61 13.42 21.52 9.92
C HIS A 61 14.84 21.09 10.36
N PRO A 62 15.91 21.53 9.65
CA PRO A 62 15.86 22.24 8.37
C PRO A 62 15.51 21.28 7.22
N GLN A 63 14.78 21.78 6.23
CA GLN A 63 14.53 21.03 5.00
C GLN A 63 15.73 21.20 4.06
N VAL A 64 16.21 20.09 3.50
CA VAL A 64 17.23 20.07 2.45
C VAL A 64 16.63 19.61 1.12
N PRO A 65 17.12 20.12 -0.03
CA PRO A 65 16.54 19.83 -1.35
C PRO A 65 16.57 18.36 -1.78
N ALA A 66 17.37 17.52 -1.11
CA ALA A 66 17.54 16.10 -1.48
C ALA A 66 16.38 15.20 -1.04
N PHE A 67 15.37 15.73 -0.34
CA PHE A 67 14.24 14.95 0.15
C PHE A 67 12.91 15.60 -0.22
N ASP A 68 11.92 14.74 -0.46
CA ASP A 68 10.52 15.12 -0.47
C ASP A 68 9.98 15.19 0.97
N TYR A 69 9.03 16.11 1.19
CA TYR A 69 8.41 16.32 2.50
C TYR A 69 6.89 16.10 2.44
N PRO A 70 6.27 15.57 3.52
CA PRO A 70 6.88 15.23 4.81
C PRO A 70 7.80 13.99 4.74
N LEU A 71 9.02 14.13 5.28
CA LEU A 71 9.95 13.01 5.40
C LEU A 71 9.53 12.18 6.62
N ILE A 72 9.06 10.95 6.40
CA ILE A 72 8.71 10.05 7.49
C ILE A 72 9.82 9.03 7.68
N VAL A 73 10.53 9.12 8.80
CA VAL A 73 11.58 8.17 9.17
C VAL A 73 10.98 7.13 10.12
N GLY A 74 10.84 5.90 9.65
CA GLY A 74 10.28 4.78 10.40
C GLY A 74 11.36 3.85 10.94
N LEU A 75 11.09 3.24 12.08
CA LEU A 75 11.72 2.02 12.54
C LEU A 75 10.74 0.88 12.23
N VAL A 76 11.12 -0.02 11.32
CA VAL A 76 10.32 -1.16 10.89
C VAL A 76 10.84 -2.41 11.57
N GLU A 77 9.96 -3.17 12.22
CA GLU A 77 10.26 -4.52 12.71
C GLU A 77 9.93 -5.53 11.61
N LEU A 78 10.96 -6.13 11.03
CA LEU A 78 10.81 -7.12 9.96
C LEU A 78 10.29 -8.45 10.51
N GLU A 79 9.67 -9.27 9.65
CA GLU A 79 9.19 -10.61 10.02
C GLU A 79 10.33 -11.52 10.52
N GLU A 80 11.57 -11.25 10.12
CA GLU A 80 12.78 -11.94 10.59
C GLU A 80 13.22 -11.53 12.01
N GLY A 81 12.56 -10.56 12.64
CA GLY A 81 12.77 -10.16 14.04
C GLY A 81 13.83 -9.07 14.26
N VAL A 82 14.46 -8.56 13.19
CA VAL A 82 15.36 -7.40 13.26
C VAL A 82 14.61 -6.10 13.00
N ARG A 83 15.14 -4.97 13.48
CA ARG A 83 14.58 -3.65 13.23
C ARG A 83 15.46 -2.85 12.28
N MET A 84 14.83 -2.11 11.36
CA MET A 84 15.49 -1.35 10.32
C MET A 84 14.98 0.09 10.28
N VAL A 85 15.89 1.06 10.23
CA VAL A 85 15.53 2.46 10.02
C VAL A 85 15.42 2.71 8.52
N THR A 86 14.29 3.26 8.08
CA THR A 86 14.00 3.49 6.67
C THR A 86 13.02 4.66 6.49
N ASN A 87 12.78 5.09 5.25
CA ASN A 87 11.72 6.05 4.95
C ASN A 87 10.40 5.33 4.72
N ILE A 88 9.31 5.86 5.29
CA ILE A 88 7.95 5.43 4.99
C ILE A 88 7.37 6.33 3.89
N VAL A 89 6.93 5.73 2.80
CA VAL A 89 6.36 6.43 1.64
C VAL A 89 4.96 5.93 1.31
N GLY A 90 4.25 6.66 0.45
CA GLY A 90 2.89 6.30 0.05
C GLY A 90 1.85 6.46 1.16
N ALA A 91 2.15 7.21 2.22
CA ALA A 91 1.23 7.54 3.31
C ALA A 91 1.59 8.92 3.91
N THR A 92 0.62 9.61 4.49
CA THR A 92 0.85 10.84 5.28
C THR A 92 1.12 10.49 6.75
N PRO A 93 1.73 11.41 7.54
CA PRO A 93 1.96 11.18 8.97
C PRO A 93 0.71 10.84 9.77
N GLU A 94 -0.44 11.40 9.39
CA GLU A 94 -1.74 11.19 10.04
C GLU A 94 -2.35 9.83 9.68
N GLN A 95 -1.84 9.18 8.62
CA GLN A 95 -2.25 7.85 8.17
C GLN A 95 -1.47 6.72 8.85
N LEU A 96 -0.38 7.04 9.56
CA LEU A 96 0.43 6.03 10.21
C LEU A 96 -0.13 5.58 11.55
N GLU A 97 -0.08 4.27 11.78
CA GLU A 97 -0.45 3.61 13.02
C GLU A 97 0.64 2.63 13.42
N ILE A 98 1.04 2.65 14.70
CA ILE A 98 2.03 1.69 15.20
C ILE A 98 1.47 0.28 15.08
N GLY A 99 2.29 -0.63 14.58
CA GLY A 99 1.92 -2.01 14.26
C GLY A 99 1.31 -2.19 12.86
N MET A 100 1.09 -1.12 12.09
CA MET A 100 0.55 -1.27 10.73
C MET A 100 1.49 -2.10 9.85
N PRO A 101 0.97 -2.98 8.98
CA PRO A 101 1.79 -3.80 8.11
C PRO A 101 2.44 -2.94 7.03
N LEU A 102 3.72 -3.20 6.77
CA LEU A 102 4.53 -2.52 5.77
C LEU A 102 5.20 -3.55 4.86
N GLU A 103 5.48 -3.13 3.63
CA GLU A 103 6.25 -3.88 2.66
C GLU A 103 7.37 -3.01 2.06
N VAL A 104 8.48 -3.64 1.71
CA VAL A 104 9.62 -2.98 1.07
C VAL A 104 9.23 -2.47 -0.31
N CYS A 105 9.66 -1.26 -0.62
CA CYS A 105 9.64 -0.69 -1.95
C CYS A 105 11.01 -0.07 -2.25
N TRP A 106 11.24 0.25 -3.53
CA TRP A 106 12.57 0.60 -4.01
C TRP A 106 12.56 2.03 -4.55
N LEU A 107 13.50 2.83 -4.08
CA LEU A 107 13.81 4.12 -4.66
C LEU A 107 15.08 3.97 -5.50
N ASP A 108 14.95 4.10 -6.82
CA ASP A 108 16.09 4.25 -7.71
C ASP A 108 16.49 5.73 -7.66
N SER A 109 17.56 6.06 -6.91
CA SER A 109 18.03 7.43 -6.79
C SER A 109 18.81 7.84 -8.03
N HIS A 110 19.04 9.14 -8.17
CA HIS A 110 20.09 9.65 -9.04
C HIS A 110 21.43 8.99 -8.62
N ASP A 111 22.29 8.67 -9.60
CA ASP A 111 23.59 7.96 -9.45
C ASP A 111 23.57 6.41 -9.36
N ASP A 112 22.54 5.74 -9.92
CA ASP A 112 22.46 4.26 -9.99
C ASP A 112 22.53 3.55 -8.62
N VAL A 113 22.07 4.24 -7.57
CA VAL A 113 21.93 3.68 -6.23
C VAL A 113 20.45 3.38 -5.98
N THR A 114 20.16 2.10 -5.73
CA THR A 114 18.84 1.69 -5.25
C THR A 114 18.85 1.71 -3.72
N LEU A 115 17.84 2.33 -3.13
CA LEU A 115 17.60 2.36 -1.69
C LEU A 115 16.32 1.62 -1.35
N HIS A 116 16.32 0.93 -0.21
CA HIS A 116 15.11 0.38 0.36
C HIS A 116 14.31 1.51 1.02
N GLN A 117 13.00 1.47 0.81
CA GLN A 117 11.99 2.23 1.53
C GLN A 117 10.88 1.26 1.95
N PHE A 118 9.95 1.71 2.76
CA PHE A 118 8.77 0.93 3.10
C PHE A 118 7.51 1.72 2.81
N ARG A 119 6.46 1.01 2.39
CA ARG A 119 5.11 1.57 2.19
C ARG A 119 4.09 0.70 2.93
N PRO A 120 2.87 1.21 3.19
CA PRO A 120 1.78 0.38 3.70
C PRO A 120 1.63 -0.90 2.86
N ALA A 121 1.55 -2.06 3.50
CA ALA A 121 1.35 -3.30 2.75
C ALA A 121 -0.03 -3.28 2.09
N ALA A 122 -0.14 -3.82 0.87
CA ALA A 122 -1.45 -3.98 0.23
C ALA A 122 -2.34 -4.90 1.10
N PRO A 123 -3.56 -4.47 1.46
CA PRO A 123 -4.44 -5.29 2.28
C PRO A 123 -4.91 -6.50 1.48
N GLY A 124 -4.99 -7.65 2.15
CA GLY A 124 -5.67 -8.81 1.58
C GLY A 124 -7.18 -8.57 1.50
N ARG A 125 -7.84 -9.21 0.54
CA ARG A 125 -9.30 -9.29 0.49
C ARG A 125 -9.82 -9.97 1.75
N ARG A 126 -10.82 -9.37 2.39
CA ARG A 126 -11.50 -9.98 3.55
C ARG A 126 -12.17 -11.29 3.15
N ALA A 127 -12.04 -12.31 4.00
CA ALA A 127 -12.63 -13.64 3.75
C ALA A 127 -14.14 -13.71 3.98
N GLY A 128 -14.68 -12.87 4.87
CA GLY A 128 -16.11 -12.76 5.16
C GLY A 128 -16.66 -11.37 4.82
N THR A 129 -17.96 -11.16 5.05
CA THR A 129 -18.60 -9.84 4.88
C THR A 129 -18.85 -9.21 6.24
N LEU A 130 -18.45 -7.95 6.40
CA LEU A 130 -18.78 -7.13 7.56
C LEU A 130 -20.29 -7.00 7.68
N THR A 131 -20.77 -7.05 8.90
CA THR A 131 -22.13 -6.65 9.26
C THR A 131 -22.14 -5.18 9.66
N HIS A 132 -23.29 -4.53 9.57
CA HIS A 132 -23.41 -3.12 9.98
C HIS A 132 -23.09 -2.88 11.47
N HIS A 133 -23.14 -3.91 12.33
CA HIS A 133 -22.75 -3.81 13.74
C HIS A 133 -21.23 -3.82 13.97
N GLU A 134 -20.44 -4.25 12.99
CA GLU A 134 -18.98 -4.30 13.07
C GLU A 134 -18.32 -3.01 12.59
N VAL A 135 -19.12 -2.00 12.26
CA VAL A 135 -18.65 -0.76 11.64
C VAL A 135 -19.16 0.46 12.40
N ALA A 136 -18.28 1.40 12.66
CA ALA A 136 -18.58 2.68 13.29
C ALA A 136 -18.07 3.86 12.45
N VAL A 137 -18.72 5.01 12.62
CA VAL A 137 -18.24 6.28 12.04
C VAL A 137 -16.84 6.58 12.57
N GLY A 138 -15.93 6.87 11.65
CA GLY A 138 -14.51 7.10 11.96
C GLY A 138 -13.62 5.88 11.71
N ASP A 139 -14.18 4.68 11.53
CA ASP A 139 -13.39 3.49 11.19
C ASP A 139 -12.61 3.72 9.89
N ARG A 140 -11.30 3.50 9.96
CA ARG A 140 -10.40 3.70 8.84
C ARG A 140 -10.34 2.44 8.01
N LEU A 141 -10.41 2.61 6.69
CA LEU A 141 -10.13 1.52 5.78
C LEU A 141 -8.61 1.34 5.67
N PRO A 142 -8.10 0.11 5.52
CA PRO A 142 -6.68 -0.14 5.31
C PRO A 142 -6.16 0.64 4.11
N LEU A 143 -4.99 1.28 4.25
CA LEU A 143 -4.31 1.91 3.13
C LEU A 143 -3.99 0.85 2.08
N CYS A 144 -4.21 1.16 0.80
CA CYS A 144 -3.91 0.24 -0.29
C CYS A 144 -3.09 0.97 -1.36
N PRO A 145 -1.75 0.78 -1.40
CA PRO A 145 -0.96 1.24 -2.52
C PRO A 145 -1.28 0.43 -3.77
N ILE A 146 -1.37 1.12 -4.90
CA ILE A 146 -1.66 0.55 -6.21
C ILE A 146 -0.59 1.08 -7.17
N GLU A 147 0.26 0.18 -7.63
CA GLU A 147 1.26 0.51 -8.65
C GLU A 147 0.56 0.81 -9.97
N ILE A 148 0.77 2.02 -10.46
CA ILE A 148 0.28 2.42 -11.77
C ILE A 148 1.28 1.92 -12.78
N THR A 149 0.95 0.82 -13.45
CA THR A 149 1.78 0.25 -14.51
C THR A 149 1.17 0.55 -15.87
N THR A 150 1.98 0.55 -16.93
CA THR A 150 1.47 0.58 -18.31
C THR A 150 0.46 -0.54 -18.55
N ARG A 151 0.72 -1.73 -18.00
CA ARG A 151 -0.20 -2.86 -18.06
C ARG A 151 -1.55 -2.52 -17.42
N LEU A 152 -1.56 -1.96 -16.21
CA LEU A 152 -2.79 -1.55 -15.54
C LEU A 152 -3.57 -0.59 -16.45
N VAL A 153 -2.96 0.55 -16.81
CA VAL A 153 -3.59 1.62 -17.61
C VAL A 153 -4.18 1.09 -18.93
N VAL A 154 -3.39 0.37 -19.73
CA VAL A 154 -3.82 -0.12 -21.04
C VAL A 154 -4.88 -1.21 -20.92
N SER A 155 -4.67 -2.18 -20.03
CA SER A 155 -5.59 -3.33 -19.91
C SER A 155 -6.97 -2.93 -19.39
N THR A 156 -7.02 -1.99 -18.45
CA THR A 156 -8.29 -1.53 -17.89
C THR A 156 -9.01 -0.58 -18.83
N ALA A 157 -8.30 0.28 -19.57
CA ALA A 157 -8.91 1.06 -20.66
C ALA A 157 -9.62 0.15 -21.67
N LEU A 158 -8.94 -0.91 -22.13
CA LEU A 158 -9.52 -1.94 -23.00
C LEU A 158 -10.72 -2.65 -22.35
N ALA A 159 -10.60 -3.08 -21.09
CA ALA A 159 -11.68 -3.76 -20.38
C ALA A 159 -12.94 -2.88 -20.24
N THR A 160 -12.73 -1.58 -20.05
CA THR A 160 -13.80 -0.58 -19.95
C THR A 160 -14.30 -0.08 -21.30
N ARG A 161 -13.71 -0.56 -22.42
CA ARG A 161 -13.99 -0.14 -23.80
C ARG A 161 -13.79 1.36 -24.02
N ASP A 162 -12.83 1.93 -23.31
CA ASP A 162 -12.41 3.31 -23.49
C ASP A 162 -11.23 3.34 -24.47
N HIS A 163 -11.57 3.63 -25.73
CA HIS A 163 -10.63 3.62 -26.84
C HIS A 163 -10.00 4.99 -27.09
N GLN A 164 -10.02 5.92 -26.13
CA GLN A 164 -9.26 7.15 -26.29
C GLN A 164 -7.75 6.86 -26.29
N ASP A 165 -7.06 7.36 -27.31
CA ASP A 165 -5.64 7.09 -27.57
C ASP A 165 -4.73 7.43 -26.38
N VAL A 166 -5.12 8.40 -25.54
CA VAL A 166 -4.32 8.84 -24.38
C VAL A 166 -4.06 7.77 -23.32
N HIS A 167 -4.77 6.64 -23.39
CA HIS A 167 -4.61 5.52 -22.45
C HIS A 167 -3.69 4.42 -22.98
N HIS A 168 -3.31 4.45 -24.26
CA HIS A 168 -2.59 3.34 -24.89
C HIS A 168 -1.61 3.75 -26.01
N ASP A 169 -1.61 5.02 -26.41
CA ASP A 169 -0.65 5.63 -27.33
C ASP A 169 0.07 6.78 -26.60
N ARG A 170 1.35 6.54 -26.32
CA ARG A 170 2.20 7.51 -25.63
C ARG A 170 2.43 8.77 -26.44
N ASP A 171 2.62 8.65 -27.75
CA ASP A 171 2.89 9.79 -28.61
C ASP A 171 1.65 10.69 -28.71
N ALA A 172 0.45 10.08 -28.80
CA ALA A 172 -0.81 10.80 -28.75
C ALA A 172 -1.06 11.50 -27.40
N ALA A 173 -0.70 10.85 -26.28
CA ALA A 173 -0.80 11.44 -24.95
C ALA A 173 0.16 12.63 -24.77
N VAL A 174 1.41 12.49 -25.21
CA VAL A 174 2.43 13.54 -25.17
C VAL A 174 2.06 14.72 -26.07
N ALA A 175 1.54 14.45 -27.27
CA ALA A 175 1.03 15.49 -28.16
C ALA A 175 -0.11 16.33 -27.54
N LYS A 176 -0.82 15.77 -26.56
CA LYS A 176 -1.87 16.45 -25.78
C LYS A 176 -1.35 17.09 -24.47
N GLY A 177 -0.04 17.11 -24.26
CA GLY A 177 0.62 17.85 -23.17
C GLY A 177 0.83 17.07 -21.88
N THR A 178 0.67 15.74 -21.89
CA THR A 178 0.97 14.89 -20.73
C THR A 178 2.37 14.28 -20.83
N SER A 179 2.93 13.80 -19.71
CA SER A 179 4.27 13.20 -19.69
C SER A 179 4.29 11.76 -20.23
N ASP A 180 3.17 11.05 -20.12
CA ASP A 180 2.96 9.68 -20.58
C ASP A 180 1.46 9.41 -20.72
N ILE A 181 1.08 8.20 -21.13
CA ILE A 181 -0.30 7.70 -21.01
C ILE A 181 -0.79 7.86 -19.56
N PHE A 182 -2.10 8.01 -19.39
CA PHE A 182 -2.68 8.14 -18.05
C PHE A 182 -3.93 7.30 -17.87
N MET A 183 -4.21 6.95 -16.62
CA MET A 183 -5.34 6.09 -16.23
C MET A 183 -6.68 6.79 -16.47
N ASN A 184 -7.65 6.06 -17.02
CA ASN A 184 -9.01 6.58 -17.22
C ASN A 184 -9.87 6.52 -15.95
N ILE A 185 -10.94 7.33 -15.92
CA ILE A 185 -11.84 7.43 -14.76
C ILE A 185 -12.55 6.11 -14.41
N LEU A 186 -12.83 5.27 -15.42
CA LEU A 186 -13.51 3.99 -15.25
C LEU A 186 -12.63 3.02 -14.47
N THR A 187 -11.32 3.06 -14.69
CA THR A 187 -10.34 2.32 -13.88
C THR A 187 -10.34 2.82 -12.44
N SER A 188 -10.27 4.14 -12.22
CA SER A 188 -10.30 4.73 -10.87
C SER A 188 -11.57 4.32 -10.10
N THR A 189 -12.72 4.32 -10.79
CA THR A 189 -14.01 3.86 -10.26
C THR A 189 -13.95 2.38 -9.85
N GLY A 190 -13.44 1.52 -10.74
CA GLY A 190 -13.30 0.09 -10.48
C GLY A 190 -12.34 -0.21 -9.33
N LEU A 191 -11.24 0.53 -9.22
CA LEU A 191 -10.28 0.40 -8.12
C LEU A 191 -10.88 0.84 -6.78
N ALA A 192 -11.64 1.94 -6.75
CA ALA A 192 -12.35 2.38 -5.54
C ALA A 192 -13.39 1.34 -5.09
N ALA A 193 -14.20 0.84 -6.01
CA ALA A 193 -15.18 -0.22 -5.71
C ALA A 193 -14.51 -1.49 -5.23
N ARG A 194 -13.42 -1.94 -5.89
CA ARG A 194 -12.64 -3.11 -5.46
C ARG A 194 -12.10 -2.92 -4.05
N TRP A 195 -11.43 -1.81 -3.77
CA TRP A 195 -10.83 -1.56 -2.46
C TRP A 195 -11.87 -1.52 -1.33
N ILE A 196 -13.02 -0.87 -1.56
CA ILE A 196 -14.13 -0.87 -0.60
C ILE A 196 -14.70 -2.28 -0.43
N GLY A 197 -14.88 -3.01 -1.53
CA GLY A 197 -15.36 -4.39 -1.51
C GLY A 197 -14.40 -5.36 -0.82
N ASP A 198 -13.08 -5.18 -0.99
CA ASP A 198 -12.06 -5.99 -0.31
C ASP A 198 -12.07 -5.75 1.20
N TRP A 199 -12.38 -4.53 1.64
CA TRP A 199 -12.56 -4.20 3.06
C TRP A 199 -13.89 -4.70 3.63
N ALA A 200 -14.99 -4.51 2.90
CA ALA A 200 -16.34 -4.84 3.35
C ALA A 200 -16.66 -6.34 3.24
N GLY A 201 -16.14 -7.02 2.22
CA GLY A 201 -16.43 -8.41 1.85
C GLY A 201 -17.51 -8.57 0.79
N ASP A 202 -17.66 -9.80 0.30
CA ASP A 202 -18.36 -10.12 -0.95
C ASP A 202 -19.89 -9.96 -0.93
N GLY A 203 -20.49 -9.95 0.26
CA GLY A 203 -21.92 -9.74 0.44
C GLY A 203 -22.37 -8.28 0.43
N VAL A 204 -21.43 -7.34 0.26
CA VAL A 204 -21.74 -5.91 0.21
C VAL A 204 -22.53 -5.55 -1.03
N VAL A 205 -23.53 -4.68 -0.89
CA VAL A 205 -24.28 -4.11 -2.02
C VAL A 205 -23.90 -2.64 -2.18
N PHE A 206 -23.47 -2.23 -3.38
CA PHE A 206 -23.24 -0.82 -3.69
C PHE A 206 -24.53 -0.14 -4.14
N GLU A 207 -25.01 0.85 -3.40
CA GLU A 207 -26.14 1.69 -3.83
C GLU A 207 -25.68 2.86 -4.71
N GLY A 208 -24.45 3.31 -4.50
CA GLY A 208 -23.90 4.42 -5.24
C GLY A 208 -22.42 4.63 -4.96
N LEU A 209 -21.71 5.10 -5.97
CA LEU A 209 -20.33 5.51 -5.87
C LEU A 209 -20.17 6.78 -6.70
N SER A 210 -19.66 7.82 -6.07
CA SER A 210 -19.39 9.11 -6.69
C SER A 210 -17.97 9.52 -6.43
N LEU A 211 -17.26 9.97 -7.47
CA LEU A 211 -15.91 10.49 -7.36
C LEU A 211 -15.71 11.68 -8.30
N GLY A 212 -14.79 12.56 -7.93
CA GLY A 212 -14.20 13.58 -8.79
C GLY A 212 -12.74 13.26 -9.04
N LEU A 213 -12.24 13.65 -10.23
CA LEU A 213 -10.83 13.54 -10.57
C LEU A 213 -10.06 14.83 -10.24
N GLY A 214 -8.81 14.66 -9.82
CA GLY A 214 -7.81 15.70 -9.65
C GLY A 214 -6.64 15.48 -10.60
N VAL A 215 -5.46 15.17 -10.06
CA VAL A 215 -4.24 14.96 -10.85
C VAL A 215 -4.27 13.63 -11.63
N PRO A 216 -3.56 13.48 -12.76
CA PRO A 216 -3.52 12.23 -13.51
C PRO A 216 -2.69 11.16 -12.79
N ASN A 217 -2.98 9.89 -13.11
CA ASN A 217 -2.15 8.74 -12.72
C ASN A 217 -1.36 8.26 -13.94
N HIS A 218 -0.04 8.21 -13.81
CA HIS A 218 0.88 7.81 -14.87
C HIS A 218 1.63 6.51 -14.53
N PRO A 219 1.99 5.70 -15.53
CA PRO A 219 2.89 4.56 -15.33
C PRO A 219 4.17 4.93 -14.56
N GLY A 220 4.56 4.09 -13.61
CA GLY A 220 5.72 4.28 -12.74
C GLY A 220 5.40 4.95 -11.40
N ASP A 221 4.22 5.57 -11.26
CA ASP A 221 3.76 6.13 -10.00
C ASP A 221 3.04 5.07 -9.13
N THR A 222 2.81 5.38 -7.86
CA THR A 222 1.97 4.62 -6.95
C THR A 222 0.82 5.51 -6.45
N MET A 223 -0.41 5.05 -6.63
CA MET A 223 -1.57 5.67 -6.00
C MET A 223 -1.92 4.92 -4.71
N THR A 224 -1.97 5.60 -3.57
CA THR A 224 -2.47 5.02 -2.32
C THR A 224 -3.93 5.38 -2.10
N MET A 225 -4.76 4.35 -1.96
CA MET A 225 -6.13 4.45 -1.49
C MET A 225 -6.17 4.66 0.03
N SER A 226 -6.99 5.59 0.48
CA SER A 226 -7.25 5.86 1.88
C SER A 226 -8.68 6.36 2.08
N GLY A 227 -9.22 6.21 3.29
CA GLY A 227 -10.58 6.65 3.60
C GLY A 227 -11.07 6.15 4.94
N SER A 228 -12.29 6.54 5.26
CA SER A 228 -12.97 6.15 6.50
C SER A 228 -14.48 6.14 6.32
N VAL A 229 -15.13 5.46 7.25
CA VAL A 229 -16.59 5.48 7.40
C VAL A 229 -17.01 6.88 7.85
N ALA A 230 -17.74 7.56 6.98
CA ALA A 230 -18.25 8.92 7.20
C ALA A 230 -19.66 8.94 7.81
N GLY A 231 -20.43 7.85 7.67
CA GLY A 231 -21.79 7.76 8.20
C GLY A 231 -22.29 6.32 8.25
N VAL A 232 -23.17 6.04 9.21
CA VAL A 232 -23.89 4.77 9.35
C VAL A 232 -25.36 5.11 9.62
N ASP A 233 -26.27 4.63 8.77
CA ASP A 233 -27.72 4.80 8.88
C ASP A 233 -28.41 3.45 8.63
N GLY A 234 -28.83 2.78 9.70
CA GLY A 234 -29.30 1.39 9.63
C GLY A 234 -28.20 0.45 9.13
N ASP A 235 -28.47 -0.24 8.02
CA ASP A 235 -27.54 -1.12 7.33
C ASP A 235 -26.67 -0.41 6.27
N THR A 236 -26.95 0.87 6.02
CA THR A 236 -26.27 1.67 5.01
C THR A 236 -25.07 2.38 5.61
N VAL A 237 -23.90 2.13 5.03
CA VAL A 237 -22.62 2.74 5.41
C VAL A 237 -22.16 3.67 4.29
N THR A 238 -21.82 4.90 4.65
CA THR A 238 -21.17 5.86 3.75
C THR A 238 -19.67 5.86 3.99
N VAL A 239 -18.89 5.50 2.99
CA VAL A 239 -17.42 5.54 3.01
C VAL A 239 -16.95 6.77 2.25
N SER A 240 -16.12 7.61 2.87
CA SER A 240 -15.39 8.68 2.20
C SER A 240 -13.99 8.21 1.85
N PHE A 241 -13.48 8.57 0.67
CA PHE A 241 -12.19 8.08 0.22
C PHE A 241 -11.42 9.07 -0.65
N THR A 242 -10.11 8.84 -0.74
CA THR A 242 -9.17 9.53 -1.63
C THR A 242 -8.15 8.53 -2.14
N GLY A 243 -7.83 8.63 -3.43
CA GLY A 243 -6.66 8.00 -4.03
C GLY A 243 -5.64 9.09 -4.36
N ALA A 244 -4.47 9.07 -3.74
CA ALA A 244 -3.42 10.08 -3.92
C ALA A 244 -2.14 9.45 -4.45
N ASN A 245 -1.45 10.16 -5.34
CA ASN A 245 -0.18 9.77 -5.95
C ASN A 245 0.89 10.86 -5.72
N SER A 246 2.04 10.75 -6.38
CA SER A 246 3.15 11.72 -6.24
C SER A 246 2.79 13.16 -6.59
N LEU A 247 1.75 13.37 -7.42
CA LEU A 247 1.29 14.69 -7.87
C LEU A 247 0.17 15.27 -6.98
N GLY A 248 -0.41 14.47 -6.08
CA GLY A 248 -1.50 14.86 -5.19
C GLY A 248 -2.73 13.94 -5.29
N ALA A 249 -3.91 14.48 -4.97
CA ALA A 249 -5.15 13.70 -5.00
C ALA A 249 -5.59 13.41 -6.46
N HIS A 250 -5.46 12.16 -6.89
CA HIS A 250 -5.95 11.70 -8.20
C HIS A 250 -7.46 11.61 -8.23
N MET A 251 -8.06 11.09 -7.15
CA MET A 251 -9.49 11.05 -6.99
C MET A 251 -9.89 11.26 -5.53
N ALA A 252 -11.08 11.84 -5.34
CA ALA A 252 -11.74 11.91 -4.05
C ALA A 252 -13.24 11.68 -4.24
N GLY A 253 -13.89 11.02 -3.28
CA GLY A 253 -15.26 10.61 -3.46
C GLY A 253 -15.90 9.99 -2.23
N SER A 254 -17.10 9.47 -2.43
CA SER A 254 -17.81 8.67 -1.45
C SER A 254 -18.57 7.52 -2.11
N ALA A 255 -18.76 6.44 -1.35
CA ALA A 255 -19.62 5.34 -1.73
C ALA A 255 -20.66 5.10 -0.63
N ARG A 256 -21.89 4.76 -1.04
CA ARG A 256 -22.90 4.20 -0.16
C ARG A 256 -22.98 2.70 -0.43
N ILE A 257 -22.78 1.94 0.63
CA ILE A 257 -22.84 0.49 0.62
C ILE A 257 -23.85 0.01 1.66
N VAL A 258 -24.50 -1.11 1.40
CA VAL A 258 -25.36 -1.81 2.36
C VAL A 258 -24.59 -3.03 2.85
N LEU A 259 -24.42 -3.12 4.16
CA LEU A 259 -23.84 -4.28 4.84
C LEU A 259 -24.97 -5.18 5.35
N PRO A 260 -24.84 -6.51 5.26
CA PRO A 260 -25.86 -7.41 5.79
C PRO A 260 -26.13 -7.15 7.28
N GLY A 261 -27.41 -7.27 7.66
CA GLY A 261 -27.76 -7.51 9.05
C GLY A 261 -27.17 -8.86 9.46
N GLY A 262 -26.42 -8.91 10.56
CA GLY A 262 -25.89 -10.18 11.06
C GLY A 262 -27.02 -11.21 11.13
N HIS A 263 -26.78 -12.42 10.65
CA HIS A 263 -27.77 -13.49 10.75
C HIS A 263 -27.99 -13.77 12.24
N ASP A 264 -29.08 -13.26 12.81
CA ASP A 264 -29.56 -13.70 14.12
C ASP A 264 -30.14 -15.12 13.94
N GLY A 265 -29.29 -16.13 14.13
CA GLY A 265 -29.71 -17.51 14.42
C GLY A 265 -29.23 -18.58 13.44
N PRO A 266 -29.02 -19.82 13.94
CA PRO A 266 -28.57 -20.93 13.11
C PRO A 266 -29.68 -21.37 12.16
N ASP A 267 -29.30 -21.76 10.94
CA ASP A 267 -30.15 -22.54 10.03
C ASP A 267 -30.61 -23.82 10.74
N THR A 268 -31.74 -23.73 11.42
CA THR A 268 -32.51 -24.90 11.83
C THR A 268 -33.28 -25.34 10.59
N HIS A 269 -32.64 -26.20 9.80
CA HIS A 269 -33.39 -27.10 8.93
C HIS A 269 -34.19 -28.04 9.82
N ASP A 270 -35.42 -27.63 10.14
CA ASP A 270 -36.48 -28.51 10.58
C ASP A 270 -36.74 -29.51 9.45
N GLY A 271 -36.10 -30.68 9.57
CA GLY A 271 -36.46 -31.87 8.83
C GLY A 271 -37.71 -32.50 9.44
N GLU A 272 -38.88 -31.97 9.11
CA GLU A 272 -40.08 -32.81 8.98
C GLU A 272 -40.18 -33.23 7.52
N VAL A 273 -40.20 -34.55 7.24
CA VAL A 273 -41.39 -35.30 6.77
C VAL A 273 -41.06 -36.80 6.75
N GLY A 274 -41.96 -37.64 7.29
CA GLY A 274 -42.34 -38.92 6.64
C GLY A 274 -41.94 -40.21 7.34
#